data_AF-A0A8R1HTS0-F1
#
_entry.id   AF-A0A8R1HTS0-F1
#
_cell.length_a   1.000
_cell.length_b   1.000
_cell.length_c   1.000
_cell.angle_alpha   90.00
_cell.angle_beta   90.00
_cell.angle_gamma   90.00
#
_symmetry.space_group_name_H-M   'P 1'
#
loop_
_entity.id
_entity.type
_entity.pdbx_description
1 polymer ?
#
loop_
_entity_poly.entity_id
_entity_poly.type
_entity_poly.pdbx_seq_one_letter_code
_entity_poly.pdbx_strand_id
1 'polypeptide(L)'
;MAGKATSARNEMEKMLRAQIEAEMAVELAECKKRDEESRKKCRQLEAELERKLLEAEESRKKYEEDRLAMLEQKGQLERDRAELARQKDELKKNEQHAILNKSGNSRAPIKFKFGK
;
A
#
# COMPACT_ATOMS: atom_id res chain seq x y z
N MET A 1 -19.17 80.60 26.64
CA MET A 1 -18.04 79.98 25.91
C MET A 1 -17.77 78.53 26.37
N ALA A 2 -17.79 78.21 27.67
CA ALA A 2 -17.52 76.85 28.17
C ALA A 2 -18.46 75.74 27.66
N GLY A 3 -19.77 75.99 27.58
CA GLY A 3 -20.75 74.98 27.13
C GLY A 3 -20.65 74.56 25.65
N LYS A 4 -20.09 75.42 24.78
CA LYS A 4 -19.83 75.07 23.38
C LYS A 4 -18.61 74.17 23.23
N ALA A 5 -17.59 74.39 24.06
CA ALA A 5 -16.38 73.57 24.08
C ALA A 5 -16.63 72.15 24.62
N THR A 6 -17.52 72.00 25.61
CA THR A 6 -17.93 70.68 26.12
C THR A 6 -18.80 69.92 25.11
N SER A 7 -19.74 70.59 24.43
CA SER A 7 -20.54 69.96 23.35
C SER A 7 -19.65 69.44 22.22
N ALA A 8 -18.70 70.27 21.74
CA ALA A 8 -17.78 69.88 20.68
C ALA A 8 -16.87 68.70 21.09
N ARG A 9 -16.43 68.64 22.36
CA ARG A 9 -15.67 67.49 22.88
C ARG A 9 -16.52 66.21 22.90
N ASN A 10 -17.78 66.30 23.33
CA ASN A 10 -18.67 65.14 23.37
C ASN A 10 -19.00 64.61 21.96
N GLU A 11 -19.20 65.51 20.99
CA GLU A 11 -19.39 65.13 19.58
C GLU A 11 -18.14 64.45 19.01
N MET A 12 -16.96 65.01 19.28
CA MET A 12 -15.68 64.43 18.87
C MET A 12 -15.45 63.05 19.50
N GLU A 13 -15.76 62.88 20.79
CA GLU A 13 -15.67 61.58 21.46
C GLU A 13 -16.63 60.56 20.86
N LYS A 14 -17.86 60.97 20.52
CA LYS A 14 -18.83 60.11 19.86
C LYS A 14 -18.35 59.67 18.47
N MET A 15 -17.77 60.59 17.69
CA MET A 15 -17.19 60.26 16.39
C MET A 15 -16.00 59.30 16.53
N LEU A 16 -15.13 59.52 17.51
CA LEU A 16 -13.98 58.65 17.76
C LEU A 16 -14.42 57.24 18.16
N ARG A 17 -15.42 57.11 19.04
CA ARG A 17 -15.99 55.80 19.41
C ARG A 17 -16.59 55.08 18.20
N ALA A 18 -17.36 55.79 17.37
CA ALA A 18 -17.93 55.20 16.16
C ALA A 18 -16.85 54.76 15.15
N GLN A 19 -15.75 55.50 15.04
CA GLN A 19 -14.61 55.11 14.21
C GLN A 19 -13.92 53.85 14.75
N ILE A 20 -13.66 53.79 16.06
CA ILE A 20 -13.07 52.61 16.71
C ILE A 20 -13.97 51.38 16.52
N GLU A 21 -15.29 51.52 16.67
CA GLU A 21 -16.24 50.43 16.44
C GLU A 21 -16.23 49.96 14.99
N ALA A 22 -16.13 50.88 14.03
CA ALA A 22 -16.03 50.54 12.61
C ALA A 22 -14.72 49.81 12.28
N GLU A 23 -13.59 50.29 12.77
CA GLU A 23 -12.28 49.65 12.59
C GLU A 23 -12.26 48.25 13.24
N MET A 24 -12.77 48.12 14.46
CA MET A 24 -12.88 46.85 15.14
C MET A 24 -13.79 45.86 14.38
N ALA A 25 -14.89 46.33 13.78
CA ALA A 25 -15.76 45.49 12.97
C ALA A 25 -15.07 44.95 11.73
N VAL A 26 -14.23 45.75 11.07
CA VAL A 26 -13.41 45.32 9.91
C VAL A 26 -12.41 44.26 10.35
N GLU A 27 -11.64 44.51 11.40
CA GLU A 27 -10.64 43.56 11.91
C GLU A 27 -11.27 42.22 12.32
N LEU A 28 -12.42 42.27 13.01
CA LEU A 28 -13.16 41.06 13.37
C LEU A 28 -13.67 40.30 12.14
N ALA A 29 -14.10 41.00 11.09
CA ALA A 29 -14.52 40.36 9.84
C ALA A 29 -13.35 39.68 9.13
N GLU A 30 -12.18 40.33 9.09
CA GLU A 30 -10.97 39.75 8.52
C GLU A 30 -10.45 38.55 9.31
N CYS A 31 -10.49 38.60 10.64
CA CYS A 31 -10.17 37.46 11.50
C CYS A 31 -11.12 36.29 11.23
N LYS A 32 -12.43 36.53 11.18
CA LYS A 32 -13.42 35.48 10.86
C LYS A 32 -13.17 34.84 9.50
N LYS A 33 -12.87 35.65 8.48
CA LYS A 33 -12.56 35.15 7.14
C LYS A 33 -11.31 34.25 7.15
N ARG A 34 -10.24 34.69 7.81
CA ARG A 34 -9.00 33.90 7.96
C ARG A 34 -9.23 32.59 8.71
N ASP A 35 -10.03 32.62 9.76
CA ASP A 35 -10.40 31.43 10.54
C ASP A 35 -11.21 30.44 9.69
N GLU A 36 -12.18 30.93 8.91
CA GLU A 36 -13.00 30.11 8.02
C GLU A 36 -12.16 29.45 6.91
N GLU A 37 -11.27 30.22 6.28
CA GLU A 37 -10.33 29.71 5.28
C GLU A 37 -9.41 28.64 5.88
N SER A 38 -8.88 28.88 7.09
CA SER A 38 -8.02 27.93 7.79
C SER A 38 -8.77 26.65 8.13
N ARG A 39 -10.00 26.75 8.67
CA ARG A 39 -10.85 25.58 8.96
C ARG A 39 -11.22 24.81 7.70
N LYS A 40 -11.44 25.49 6.58
CA LYS A 40 -11.70 24.84 5.30
C LYS A 40 -10.46 24.07 4.83
N LYS A 41 -9.28 24.66 4.93
CA LYS A 41 -8.01 24.01 4.60
C LYS A 41 -7.73 22.79 5.49
N CYS A 42 -7.96 22.90 6.80
CA CYS A 42 -7.82 21.76 7.72
C CYS A 42 -8.73 20.60 7.31
N ARG A 43 -10.02 20.87 7.06
CA ARG A 43 -10.97 19.83 6.63
C ARG A 43 -10.58 19.17 5.30
N GLN A 44 -10.04 19.95 4.36
CA GLN A 44 -9.54 19.40 3.09
C GLN A 44 -8.33 18.48 3.30
N LEU A 45 -7.40 18.89 4.17
CA LEU A 45 -6.21 18.09 4.49
C LEU A 45 -6.59 16.81 5.24
N GLU A 46 -7.53 16.89 6.19
CA GLU A 46 -8.06 15.72 6.91
C GLU A 46 -8.68 14.71 5.93
N ALA A 47 -9.55 15.16 5.02
CA ALA A 47 -10.16 14.29 4.02
C ALA A 47 -9.13 13.68 3.04
N GLU A 48 -8.12 14.44 2.63
CA GLU A 48 -7.04 13.92 1.79
C GLU A 48 -6.20 12.87 2.53
N LEU A 49 -5.94 13.09 3.82
CA LEU A 49 -5.16 12.19 4.66
C LEU A 49 -5.91 10.88 4.92
N GLU A 50 -7.21 10.96 5.21
CA GLU A 50 -8.10 9.78 5.31
C GLU A 50 -8.09 8.96 4.01
N ARG A 51 -8.23 9.62 2.85
CA ARG A 51 -8.16 8.94 1.56
C ARG A 51 -6.82 8.23 1.35
N LYS A 52 -5.70 8.90 1.64
CA LYS A 52 -4.36 8.31 1.51
C LYS A 52 -4.15 7.13 2.46
N LEU A 53 -4.70 7.18 3.66
CA LEU A 53 -4.64 6.06 4.60
C LEU A 53 -5.38 4.84 4.06
N LEU A 54 -6.59 5.02 3.53
CA LEU A 54 -7.36 3.93 2.91
C LEU A 54 -6.62 3.34 1.71
N GLU A 55 -6.10 4.17 0.80
CA GLU A 55 -5.31 3.71 -0.36
C GLU A 55 -4.06 2.92 0.06
N ALA A 56 -3.39 3.35 1.14
CA ALA A 56 -2.21 2.66 1.68
C ALA A 56 -2.59 1.32 2.33
N GLU A 57 -3.70 1.25 3.05
CA GLU A 57 -4.20 0.01 3.65
C GLU A 57 -4.61 -1.02 2.60
N GLU A 58 -5.32 -0.60 1.55
CA GLU A 58 -5.68 -1.47 0.42
C GLU A 58 -4.43 -1.97 -0.30
N SER A 59 -3.46 -1.09 -0.55
CA SER A 59 -2.19 -1.45 -1.18
C SER A 59 -1.38 -2.43 -0.33
N ARG A 60 -1.34 -2.24 0.99
CA ARG A 60 -0.70 -3.18 1.92
C ARG A 60 -1.36 -4.55 1.86
N LYS A 61 -2.69 -4.58 1.92
CA LYS A 61 -3.46 -5.84 1.85
C LYS A 61 -3.18 -6.60 0.55
N LYS A 62 -3.19 -5.90 -0.58
CA LYS A 62 -2.86 -6.50 -1.89
C LYS A 62 -1.45 -7.07 -1.92
N TYR A 63 -0.47 -6.33 -1.39
CA TYR A 63 0.91 -6.80 -1.33
C TYR A 63 1.06 -8.06 -0.45
N GLU A 64 0.34 -8.12 0.68
CA GLU A 64 0.32 -9.31 1.54
C GLU A 64 -0.31 -10.51 0.83
N GLU A 65 -1.42 -10.31 0.12
CA GLU A 65 -2.07 -11.34 -0.71
C GLU A 65 -1.14 -11.85 -1.83
N ASP A 66 -0.51 -10.94 -2.58
CA ASP A 66 0.45 -11.28 -3.63
C ASP A 66 1.65 -12.07 -3.07
N ARG A 67 2.14 -11.66 -1.90
CA ARG A 67 3.24 -12.36 -1.21
C ARG A 67 2.82 -13.77 -0.79
N LEU A 68 1.60 -13.95 -0.28
CA LEU A 68 1.08 -15.27 0.10
C LEU A 68 0.95 -16.18 -1.13
N ALA A 69 0.39 -15.66 -2.23
CA ALA A 69 0.27 -16.40 -3.49
C ALA A 69 1.65 -16.82 -4.04
N MET A 70 2.65 -15.94 -3.96
CA MET A 70 4.01 -16.26 -4.37
C MET A 70 4.65 -17.35 -3.50
N LEU A 71 4.42 -17.34 -2.20
CA LEU A 71 4.91 -18.38 -1.29
C LEU A 71 4.25 -19.73 -1.58
N GLU A 72 2.95 -19.75 -1.85
CA GLU A 72 2.23 -20.96 -2.26
C GLU A 72 2.78 -21.53 -3.57
N GLN A 73 2.95 -20.68 -4.58
CA GLN A 73 3.52 -21.06 -5.87
C GLN A 73 4.96 -21.59 -5.72
N LYS A 74 5.79 -20.93 -4.90
CA LYS A 74 7.14 -21.41 -4.59
C LYS A 74 7.10 -22.80 -3.96
N GLY A 75 6.22 -23.01 -2.98
CA GLY A 75 6.05 -24.31 -2.33
C GLY A 75 5.62 -25.41 -3.31
N GLN A 76 4.73 -25.10 -4.26
CA GLN A 76 4.34 -26.03 -5.32
C GLN A 76 5.53 -26.40 -6.22
N LEU A 77 6.29 -25.41 -6.68
CA LEU A 77 7.47 -25.64 -7.52
C LEU A 77 8.55 -26.48 -6.82
N GLU A 78 8.73 -26.31 -5.51
CA GLU A 78 9.65 -27.14 -4.72
C GLU A 78 9.19 -28.60 -4.64
N ARG A 79 7.87 -28.85 -4.46
CA ARG A 79 7.29 -30.20 -4.52
C ARG A 79 7.47 -30.82 -5.90
N ASP A 80 7.16 -30.09 -6.96
CA ASP A 80 7.29 -30.57 -8.34
C ASP A 80 8.74 -30.90 -8.69
N ARG A 81 9.70 -30.09 -8.21
CA ARG A 81 11.14 -30.38 -8.35
C ARG A 81 11.55 -31.66 -7.65
N ALA A 82 11.09 -31.88 -6.42
CA ALA A 82 11.39 -33.09 -5.67
C ALA A 82 10.80 -34.33 -6.35
N GLU A 83 9.56 -34.23 -6.84
CA GLU A 83 8.89 -35.31 -7.56
C GLU A 83 9.59 -35.63 -8.89
N LEU A 84 9.96 -34.61 -9.66
CA LEU A 84 10.71 -34.78 -10.90
C LEU A 84 12.08 -35.45 -10.65
N ALA A 85 12.75 -35.12 -9.54
CA ALA A 85 14.00 -35.76 -9.17
C ALA A 85 13.80 -37.26 -8.87
N ARG A 86 12.75 -37.63 -8.13
CA ARG A 86 12.40 -39.03 -7.86
C ARG A 86 12.10 -39.80 -9.14
N GLN A 87 11.28 -39.25 -10.02
CA GLN A 87 10.94 -39.88 -11.30
C GLN A 87 12.19 -40.09 -12.17
N LYS A 88 13.12 -39.12 -12.20
CA LYS A 88 14.39 -39.26 -12.90
C LYS A 88 15.25 -40.39 -12.33
N ASP A 89 15.31 -40.52 -11.01
CA ASP A 89 16.08 -41.58 -10.36
C ASP A 89 15.46 -42.96 -10.58
N GLU A 90 14.13 -43.07 -10.58
CA GLU A 90 13.42 -44.30 -10.92
C GLU A 90 13.65 -44.69 -12.39
N LEU A 91 13.56 -43.74 -13.32
CA LEU A 91 13.86 -43.99 -14.73
C LEU A 91 15.30 -44.50 -14.92
N LYS A 92 16.28 -43.85 -14.28
CA LYS A 92 17.68 -44.32 -14.32
C LYS A 92 17.83 -45.74 -13.78
N LYS A 93 17.16 -46.09 -12.68
CA LYS A 93 17.19 -47.46 -12.13
C LYS A 93 16.57 -48.44 -13.12
N ASN A 94 15.42 -48.11 -13.70
CA ASN A 94 14.73 -48.95 -14.68
C ASN A 94 15.59 -49.18 -15.93
N GLU A 95 16.24 -48.14 -16.45
CA GLU A 95 17.19 -48.22 -17.56
C GLU A 95 18.38 -49.12 -17.22
N GLN A 96 18.98 -48.96 -16.03
CA GLN A 96 20.07 -49.83 -15.56
C GLN A 96 19.64 -51.29 -15.47
N HIS A 97 18.45 -51.58 -14.94
CA HIS A 97 17.91 -52.93 -14.86
C HIS A 97 17.67 -53.54 -16.25
N ALA A 98 17.17 -52.75 -17.21
CA ALA A 98 16.97 -53.17 -18.59
C ALA A 98 18.31 -53.48 -19.30
N ILE A 99 19.32 -52.61 -19.14
CA ILE A 99 20.66 -52.79 -19.75
C ILE A 99 21.36 -54.03 -19.16
N LEU A 100 21.32 -54.19 -17.84
CA LEU A 100 21.97 -55.30 -17.14
C LEU A 100 21.20 -56.62 -17.25
N ASN A 101 20.03 -56.62 -17.91
CA ASN A 101 19.15 -57.79 -18.10
C ASN A 101 18.83 -58.54 -16.79
N LYS A 102 18.87 -57.84 -15.64
CA LYS A 102 18.67 -58.43 -14.30
C LYS A 102 17.24 -58.94 -14.09
N SER A 103 16.29 -58.49 -14.91
CA SER A 103 14.90 -58.94 -14.90
C SER A 103 14.67 -60.25 -15.68
N GLY A 104 15.69 -60.83 -16.32
CA GLY A 104 15.61 -62.13 -17.03
C GLY A 104 14.76 -62.16 -18.30
N ASN A 105 13.88 -61.17 -18.50
CA ASN A 105 12.87 -61.16 -19.56
C ASN A 105 13.18 -60.22 -20.74
N SER A 106 14.25 -59.40 -20.67
CA SER A 106 14.42 -58.25 -21.59
C SER A 106 15.29 -58.55 -22.82
N ARG A 107 16.21 -59.52 -22.72
CA ARG A 107 17.10 -59.92 -23.82
C ARG A 107 17.28 -61.44 -23.84
N ALA A 108 17.13 -62.03 -25.03
CA ALA A 108 17.33 -63.46 -25.26
C ALA A 108 18.77 -63.88 -24.87
N PRO A 109 18.96 -65.02 -24.18
CA PRO A 109 20.29 -65.49 -23.81
C PRO A 109 21.15 -65.71 -25.05
N ILE A 110 22.33 -65.07 -25.09
CA ILE A 110 23.29 -65.27 -26.19
C ILE A 110 23.92 -66.64 -26.03
N LYS A 111 23.46 -67.62 -26.80
CA LYS A 111 24.07 -68.95 -26.85
C LYS A 111 25.38 -68.88 -27.65
N PHE A 112 26.51 -68.84 -26.95
CA PHE A 112 27.81 -69.05 -27.58
C PHE A 112 27.95 -70.53 -27.96
N LYS A 113 27.88 -70.83 -29.25
CA LYS A 113 28.39 -72.11 -29.78
C LYS A 113 29.88 -71.91 -30.06
N PHE A 114 30.74 -72.43 -29.20
CA PHE A 114 32.12 -72.70 -29.58
C PHE A 114 32.11 -73.88 -30.55
N GLY A 115 32.48 -73.60 -31.80
CA GLY A 115 32.66 -74.63 -32.82
C GLY A 115 33.78 -75.59 -32.42
N LYS A 116 33.63 -76.85 -32.84
CA LYS A 116 34.63 -77.92 -32.67
C LYS A 116 35.99 -77.53 -33.24
#